data_AF-A0A9E5PT79-F1
#
_entry.id   AF-A0A9E5PT79-F1
#
_cell.length_a   1.000
_cell.length_b   1.000
_cell.length_c   1.000
_cell.angle_alpha   90.00
_cell.angle_beta   90.00
_cell.angle_gamma   90.00
#
_symmetry.space_group_name_H-M   'P 1'
#
loop_
_entity.id
_entity.type
_entity.pdbx_description
1 polymer ?
#
loop_
_entity_poly.entity_id
_entity_poly.type
_entity_poly.pdbx_seq_one_letter_code
_entity_poly.pdbx_strand_id
1 'polypeptide(L)'
;MFFRLPWLSKRRAPSYQHTQALDLDYVVDEFHSAMADIQDPLRVRLHAALMNCRTPRELWFLRGKLFNLICKHHHEGEANKRVGRLDAKLRYFVDNHPDYSADEVPSRPMALLH
;
A
#
# COMPACT_ATOMS: atom_id res chain seq x y z
N MET A 1 -32.46 7.33 34.35
CA MET A 1 -31.21 6.54 34.23
C MET A 1 -30.97 6.29 32.75
N PHE A 2 -29.90 6.86 32.17
CA PHE A 2 -29.60 6.75 30.73
C PHE A 2 -28.56 5.65 30.49
N PHE A 3 -28.92 4.66 29.67
CA PHE A 3 -28.05 3.55 29.29
C PHE A 3 -26.94 4.04 28.34
N ARG A 4 -25.69 4.01 28.79
CA ARG A 4 -24.50 4.18 27.93
C ARG A 4 -24.23 2.86 27.20
N LEU A 5 -24.42 2.86 25.89
CA LEU A 5 -24.10 1.71 25.02
C LEU A 5 -22.58 1.69 24.71
N PRO A 6 -21.84 0.60 24.98
CA PRO A 6 -20.38 0.53 24.83
C PRO A 6 -19.90 0.15 23.41
N TRP A 7 -20.81 0.07 22.43
CA TRP A 7 -20.55 -0.41 21.08
C TRP A 7 -19.97 0.61 20.08
N LEU A 8 -19.77 1.87 20.48
CA LEU A 8 -18.99 2.81 19.67
C LEU A 8 -17.50 2.54 19.87
N SER A 9 -17.08 1.34 19.47
CA SER A 9 -15.68 0.95 19.34
C SER A 9 -14.98 2.03 18.52
N LYS A 10 -14.18 2.85 19.21
CA LYS A 10 -13.13 3.66 18.63
C LYS A 10 -12.49 2.81 17.54
N ARG A 11 -12.66 3.22 16.28
CA ARG A 11 -11.72 2.83 15.22
C ARG A 11 -10.37 3.28 15.76
N ARG A 12 -9.60 2.36 16.34
CA ARG A 12 -8.18 2.61 16.61
C ARG A 12 -7.61 2.92 15.24
N ALA A 13 -7.33 4.20 15.00
CA ALA A 13 -6.42 4.58 13.94
C ALA A 13 -5.16 3.73 14.17
N PRO A 14 -4.65 3.03 13.16
CA PRO A 14 -3.42 2.28 13.31
C PRO A 14 -2.36 3.27 13.81
N SER A 15 -1.87 3.03 15.02
CA SER A 15 -0.81 3.80 15.64
C SER A 15 0.48 3.42 14.91
N TYR A 16 0.64 3.90 13.69
CA TYR A 16 1.91 3.82 12.99
C TYR A 16 2.89 4.65 13.79
N GLN A 17 3.92 3.98 14.32
CA GLN A 17 5.01 4.64 15.02
C GLN A 17 5.55 5.72 14.08
N HIS A 18 5.34 6.98 14.43
CA HIS A 18 5.51 8.15 13.54
C HIS A 18 6.89 8.18 12.85
N THR A 19 7.89 7.55 13.47
CA THR A 19 9.26 7.43 12.96
C THR A 19 9.43 6.36 11.87
N GLN A 20 8.70 5.24 11.93
CA GLN A 20 8.77 4.19 10.89
C GLN A 20 8.07 4.61 9.61
N ALA A 21 7.05 5.46 9.72
CA ALA A 21 6.31 6.00 8.58
C ALA A 21 7.14 6.89 7.65
N LEU A 22 8.36 7.25 8.06
CA LEU A 22 9.30 8.05 7.29
C LEU A 22 10.29 7.17 6.50
N ASP A 23 10.27 5.86 6.67
CA ASP A 23 11.13 4.96 5.91
C ASP A 23 10.41 4.43 4.66
N LEU A 24 11.12 4.32 3.54
CA LEU A 24 10.58 3.68 2.34
C LEU A 24 10.26 2.20 2.59
N ASP A 25 11.02 1.57 3.49
CA ASP A 25 10.83 0.17 3.91
C ASP A 25 9.43 -0.08 4.48
N TYR A 26 8.84 0.93 5.13
CA TYR A 26 7.46 0.86 5.62
C TYR A 26 6.46 0.57 4.50
N VAL A 27 6.64 1.18 3.31
CA VAL A 27 5.77 0.92 2.16
C VAL A 27 6.14 -0.41 1.50
N VAL A 28 7.44 -0.72 1.40
CA VAL A 28 7.95 -1.98 0.82
C VAL A 28 7.41 -3.21 1.58
N ASP A 29 7.29 -3.13 2.90
CA ASP A 29 6.69 -4.19 3.72
C ASP A 29 5.25 -4.49 3.33
N GLU A 30 4.47 -3.47 2.95
CA GLU A 30 3.10 -3.68 2.49
C GLU A 30 3.06 -4.34 1.11
N PHE A 31 4.03 -4.05 0.24
CA PHE A 31 4.20 -4.81 -1.00
C PHE A 31 4.48 -6.28 -0.72
N HIS A 32 5.40 -6.59 0.20
CA HIS A 32 5.70 -7.96 0.59
C HIS A 32 4.48 -8.68 1.17
N SER A 33 3.75 -8.01 2.07
CA SER A 33 2.49 -8.51 2.62
C SER A 33 1.44 -8.79 1.54
N ALA A 34 1.30 -7.91 0.55
CA ALA A 34 0.30 -8.03 -0.51
C ALA A 34 0.55 -9.20 -1.48
N MET A 35 1.78 -9.69 -1.60
CA MET A 35 2.17 -10.81 -2.47
C MET A 35 2.67 -12.05 -1.72
N ALA A 36 2.52 -12.09 -0.39
CA ALA A 36 3.13 -13.11 0.48
C ALA A 36 2.68 -14.55 0.15
N ASP A 37 1.41 -14.71 -0.26
CA ASP A 37 0.78 -15.98 -0.61
C ASP A 37 0.96 -16.39 -2.08
N ILE A 38 1.51 -15.51 -2.93
CA ILE A 38 1.68 -15.76 -4.36
C ILE A 38 2.95 -16.58 -4.60
N GLN A 39 2.84 -17.67 -5.34
CA GLN A 39 3.99 -18.47 -5.80
C GLN A 39 4.15 -18.33 -7.31
N ASP A 40 4.84 -17.28 -7.75
CA ASP A 40 5.07 -16.97 -9.17
C ASP A 40 6.48 -16.41 -9.38
N PRO A 41 7.21 -16.81 -10.45
CA PRO A 41 8.49 -16.19 -10.81
C PRO A 41 8.42 -14.65 -10.96
N LEU A 42 7.26 -14.12 -11.39
CA LEU A 42 7.00 -12.69 -11.45
C LEU A 42 7.02 -12.03 -10.06
N ARG A 43 6.64 -12.73 -8.99
CA ARG A 43 6.80 -12.24 -7.61
C ARG A 43 8.27 -12.02 -7.29
N VAL A 44 9.14 -12.96 -7.69
CA VAL A 44 10.60 -12.84 -7.46
C VAL A 44 11.16 -11.63 -8.20
N ARG A 45 10.72 -11.41 -9.45
CA ARG A 45 11.10 -10.22 -10.23
C ARG A 45 10.58 -8.92 -9.60
N LEU A 46 9.36 -8.93 -9.09
CA LEU A 46 8.76 -7.78 -8.41
C LEU A 46 9.49 -7.47 -7.10
N HIS A 47 9.84 -8.50 -6.31
CA HIS A 47 10.66 -8.39 -5.12
C HIS A 47 12.04 -7.77 -5.42
N ALA A 48 12.74 -8.27 -6.45
CA ALA A 48 14.01 -7.69 -6.86
C ALA A 48 13.88 -6.23 -7.32
N ALA A 49 12.78 -5.87 -8.00
CA ALA A 49 12.52 -4.49 -8.38
C ALA A 49 12.29 -3.59 -7.15
N LEU A 50 11.56 -4.07 -6.13
CA LEU A 50 11.31 -3.34 -4.88
C LEU A 50 12.61 -3.02 -4.13
N MET A 51 13.55 -3.97 -4.06
CA MET A 51 14.86 -3.75 -3.42
C MET A 51 15.72 -2.68 -4.11
N ASN A 52 15.39 -2.32 -5.35
CA ASN A 52 16.08 -1.28 -6.10
C ASN A 52 15.32 0.06 -6.11
N CYS A 53 14.11 0.11 -5.55
CA CYS A 53 13.34 1.35 -5.47
C CYS A 53 13.97 2.31 -4.47
N ARG A 54 14.16 3.56 -4.90
CA ARG A 54 14.69 4.65 -4.07
C ARG A 54 13.71 5.80 -3.92
N THR A 55 12.61 5.76 -4.67
CA THR A 55 11.63 6.84 -4.67
C THR A 55 10.20 6.30 -4.56
N PRO A 56 9.29 7.05 -3.91
CA PRO A 56 7.88 6.68 -3.82
C PRO A 56 7.20 6.62 -5.21
N ARG A 57 7.73 7.35 -6.20
CA ARG A 57 7.28 7.27 -7.59
C ARG A 57 7.52 5.89 -8.20
N GLU A 58 8.68 5.29 -7.98
CA GLU A 58 8.97 3.93 -8.47
C GLU A 58 8.05 2.90 -7.83
N LEU A 59 7.79 3.03 -6.52
CA LEU A 59 6.81 2.21 -5.82
C LEU A 59 5.41 2.37 -6.44
N TRP A 60 4.98 3.59 -6.75
CA TRP A 60 3.71 3.82 -7.43
C TRP A 60 3.61 3.10 -8.78
N PHE A 61 4.69 3.04 -9.56
CA PHE A 61 4.69 2.27 -10.81
C PHE A 61 4.64 0.75 -10.56
N LEU A 62 5.34 0.25 -9.54
CA LEU A 62 5.33 -1.18 -9.19
C LEU A 62 3.96 -1.63 -8.66
N ARG A 63 3.20 -0.74 -8.04
CA ARG A 63 1.82 -0.99 -7.60
C ARG A 63 0.94 -1.54 -8.73
N GLY A 64 1.05 -1.01 -9.96
CA GLY A 64 0.29 -1.52 -11.11
C GLY A 64 0.68 -2.96 -11.49
N LYS A 65 1.97 -3.29 -11.40
CA LYS A 65 2.46 -4.66 -11.64
C LYS A 65 1.97 -5.62 -10.55
N LEU A 66 1.96 -5.16 -9.29
CA LEU A 66 1.41 -5.91 -8.17
C LEU A 66 -0.10 -6.19 -8.37
N PHE A 67 -0.86 -5.19 -8.79
CA PHE A 67 -2.29 -5.36 -9.07
C PHE A 67 -2.53 -6.48 -10.08
N ASN A 68 -1.83 -6.44 -11.23
CA ASN A 68 -1.96 -7.46 -12.27
C ASN A 68 -1.53 -8.85 -11.77
N LEU A 69 -0.48 -8.92 -10.94
CA LEU A 69 -0.03 -10.16 -10.33
C LEU A 69 -1.10 -10.75 -9.39
N ILE A 70 -1.72 -9.93 -8.55
CA ILE A 70 -2.80 -10.37 -7.65
C ILE A 70 -4.02 -10.80 -8.46
N CYS A 71 -4.43 -10.05 -9.49
CA CYS A 71 -5.54 -10.45 -10.37
C CYS A 71 -5.30 -11.80 -11.06
N LYS A 72 -4.05 -12.10 -11.42
CA LYS A 72 -3.69 -13.37 -12.06
C LYS A 72 -3.87 -14.58 -11.12
N HIS A 73 -3.55 -14.43 -9.83
CA HIS A 73 -3.56 -15.52 -8.84
C HIS A 73 -4.82 -15.55 -7.96
N HIS A 74 -5.53 -14.44 -7.91
CA HIS A 74 -6.77 -14.27 -7.16
C HIS A 74 -7.85 -13.69 -8.10
N HIS A 75 -8.56 -12.66 -7.64
CA HIS A 75 -9.59 -11.95 -8.38
C HIS A 75 -9.44 -10.45 -8.14
N GLU A 76 -10.10 -9.65 -9.00
CA GLU A 76 -10.02 -8.20 -8.99
C GLU A 76 -10.39 -7.57 -7.63
N GLY A 77 -11.38 -8.14 -6.93
CA GLY A 77 -11.78 -7.69 -5.59
C GLY A 77 -10.65 -7.77 -4.56
N GLU A 78 -9.89 -8.87 -4.56
CA GLU A 78 -8.75 -9.04 -3.67
C GLU A 78 -7.58 -8.13 -4.07
N ALA A 79 -7.37 -7.91 -5.36
CA ALA A 79 -6.39 -6.96 -5.86
C ALA A 79 -6.72 -5.53 -5.41
N ASN A 80 -7.97 -5.09 -5.59
CA ASN A 80 -8.43 -3.76 -5.14
C ASN A 80 -8.29 -3.60 -3.62
N LYS A 81 -8.60 -4.63 -2.83
CA LYS A 81 -8.44 -4.59 -1.37
C LYS A 81 -6.98 -4.44 -0.95
N ARG A 82 -6.09 -5.29 -1.48
CA ARG A 82 -4.66 -5.31 -1.11
C ARG A 82 -3.95 -4.05 -1.59
N VAL A 83 -4.18 -3.66 -2.84
CA VAL A 83 -3.62 -2.45 -3.43
C VAL A 83 -4.23 -1.19 -2.79
N GLY A 84 -5.49 -1.20 -2.38
CA GLY A 84 -6.10 -0.08 -1.65
C GLY A 84 -5.46 0.17 -0.29
N ARG A 85 -5.03 -0.88 0.44
CA ARG A 85 -4.23 -0.72 1.67
C ARG A 85 -2.86 -0.12 1.36
N LEU A 86 -2.21 -0.62 0.30
CA LEU A 86 -0.93 -0.10 -0.17
C LEU A 86 -1.01 1.38 -0.55
N ASP A 87 -2.07 1.78 -1.26
CA ASP A 87 -2.31 3.17 -1.66
C ASP A 87 -2.45 4.09 -0.47
N ALA A 88 -3.25 3.69 0.53
CA ALA A 88 -3.41 4.47 1.75
C ALA A 88 -2.08 4.63 2.49
N LYS A 89 -1.25 3.57 2.49
CA LYS A 89 0.06 3.57 3.14
C LYS A 89 1.07 4.45 2.42
N LEU A 90 1.12 4.37 1.10
CA LEU A 90 1.98 5.20 0.26
C LEU A 90 1.57 6.67 0.31
N ARG A 91 0.26 6.97 0.30
CA ARG A 91 -0.24 8.34 0.49
C ARG A 91 0.19 8.89 1.84
N TYR A 92 0.00 8.12 2.91
CA TYR A 92 0.44 8.51 4.25
C TYR A 92 1.95 8.77 4.31
N PHE A 93 2.77 7.92 3.68
CA PHE A 93 4.22 8.11 3.58
C PHE A 93 4.54 9.46 2.92
N VAL A 94 4.03 9.70 1.71
CA VAL A 94 4.31 10.92 0.95
C VAL A 94 3.84 12.18 1.68
N ASP A 95 2.65 12.14 2.28
CA ASP A 95 2.07 13.31 2.96
C ASP A 95 2.81 13.70 4.26
N ASN A 96 3.60 12.78 4.84
CA ASN A 96 4.31 12.98 6.10
C ASN A 96 5.84 12.98 5.96
N HIS A 97 6.39 12.71 4.77
CA HIS A 97 7.83 12.66 4.55
C HIS A 97 8.40 14.06 4.26
N PRO A 98 9.49 14.50 4.92
CA PRO A 98 10.03 15.84 4.74
C PRO A 98 10.58 16.10 3.32
N ASP A 99 11.10 15.06 2.67
CA ASP A 99 11.76 15.18 1.35
C ASP A 99 10.85 14.91 0.14
N TYR A 100 9.58 14.52 0.35
CA TYR A 100 8.66 14.18 -0.75
C TYR A 100 7.40 15.04 -0.72
N SER A 101 6.94 15.46 -1.90
CA SER A 101 5.68 16.21 -2.04
C SER A 101 4.55 15.32 -2.55
N ALA A 102 3.32 15.59 -2.13
CA ALA A 102 2.09 14.94 -2.60
C ALA A 102 1.90 15.01 -4.13
N ASP A 103 2.59 15.94 -4.80
CA ASP A 103 2.59 16.09 -6.27
C ASP A 103 3.42 15.00 -6.99
N GLU A 104 4.29 14.28 -6.28
CA GLU A 104 5.13 13.24 -6.88
C GLU A 104 4.39 11.93 -7.15
N VAL A 105 3.25 11.72 -6.47
CA VAL A 105 2.41 10.54 -6.60
C VAL A 105 1.02 10.97 -7.07
N PRO A 106 0.52 10.46 -8.22
CA PRO A 106 -0.77 10.84 -8.75
C PRO A 106 -1.88 10.82 -7.68
N SER A 107 -2.66 11.90 -7.60
CA SER A 107 -3.67 12.12 -6.56
C SER A 107 -4.83 11.12 -6.58
N ARG A 108 -4.99 10.36 -7.66
CA ARG A 108 -6.07 9.40 -7.84
C ARG A 108 -5.54 7.97 -7.88
N PRO A 109 -6.18 7.00 -7.19
CA PRO A 109 -5.97 5.60 -7.53
C PRO A 109 -6.25 5.49 -9.03
N MET A 110 -5.39 4.77 -9.78
CA MET A 110 -5.71 4.49 -11.18
C MET A 110 -7.08 3.82 -11.18
N ALA A 111 -8.11 4.56 -11.62
CA ALA A 111 -9.35 3.95 -12.00
C ALA A 111 -8.94 2.94 -13.06
N LEU A 112 -9.16 1.66 -12.77
CA LEU A 112 -9.01 0.60 -13.75
C LEU A 112 -9.91 1.02 -14.91
N LEU A 113 -9.30 1.50 -15.99
CA LEU A 113 -10.00 1.69 -17.25
C LEU A 113 -10.39 0.28 -17.69
N HIS A 114 -11.64 -0.08 -17.39
CA HIS A 114 -12.34 -1.25 -17.90
C HIS A 114 -12.50 -1.14 -19.41
#